data_AF-A0A533TVX8-F1
#
_entry.id   AF-A0A533TVX8-F1
#
_cell.length_a   1.000
_cell.length_b   1.000
_cell.length_c   1.000
_cell.angle_alpha   90.00
_cell.angle_beta   90.00
_cell.angle_gamma   90.00
#
_symmetry.space_group_name_H-M   'P 1'
#
loop_
_entity.id
_entity.type
_entity.pdbx_description
1 polymer ?
#
loop_
_entity_poly.entity_id
_entity_poly.type
_entity_poly.pdbx_seq_one_letter_code
_entity_poly.pdbx_strand_id
1 'polypeptide(L)'
;MSIRYLKSHPHVSRGSFSEKILTQIRREFGAEVEPFTLHLPVPELLAGVWMACRETLLAGNGVRDAKEIIATAVSMLNQCPYCVDAHSMMLLGASGDDFSRALQKPELSPFAAWGAATRTPSSPILATPPFSADEAPAFIGTAVVFHYINRMVTILLGTSPLPFTKGLPKMVAMRMAAWFFGKAVNRPKQPGTSIDLLPEAPLPEDLLWAKPSPSIAEAFARFAQVVENAGTLALPQEVRTIVNHAVQEWQGNDQELDNRWCEEAIACLDDANKCAGRLALLTALAPWRVSETIVRDFSSYFAGDNLLVSALAWSSFSAARKIGTWLTLPDPATRP
;
A
#
# COMPACT_ATOMS: atom_id res chain seq x y z
N MET A 1 -3.28 -1.54 18.50
CA MET A 1 -3.52 -3.00 18.38
C MET A 1 -2.18 -3.73 18.26
N SER A 2 -2.09 -5.04 18.48
CA SER A 2 -0.84 -5.80 18.24
C SER A 2 -0.71 -6.16 16.76
N ILE A 3 0.47 -5.93 16.17
CA ILE A 3 0.83 -6.43 14.84
C ILE A 3 1.01 -7.95 14.93
N ARG A 4 0.34 -8.72 14.08
CA ARG A 4 0.33 -10.19 14.07
C ARG A 4 1.66 -10.75 13.58
N TYR A 5 1.98 -11.94 14.07
CA TYR A 5 3.12 -12.77 13.67
C TYR A 5 4.53 -12.19 13.90
N LEU A 6 4.67 -10.91 14.24
CA LEU A 6 5.94 -10.31 14.63
C LEU A 6 6.21 -10.59 16.11
N LYS A 7 7.43 -11.03 16.41
CA LYS A 7 7.85 -11.37 17.78
C LYS A 7 8.44 -10.18 18.52
N SER A 8 9.08 -9.28 17.79
CA SER A 8 9.78 -8.13 18.33
C SER A 8 8.87 -6.90 18.33
N HIS A 9 8.92 -6.17 19.45
CA HIS A 9 8.55 -4.76 19.47
C HIS A 9 9.86 -3.98 19.34
N PRO A 10 10.29 -3.61 18.12
CA PRO A 10 11.57 -2.96 17.92
C PRO A 10 11.66 -1.71 18.79
N HIS A 11 12.63 -1.71 19.72
CA HIS A 11 12.89 -0.59 20.59
C HIS A 11 13.44 0.57 19.74
N VAL A 12 12.64 1.61 19.56
CA VAL A 12 13.06 2.79 18.80
C VAL A 12 13.91 3.68 19.70
N SER A 13 15.22 3.60 19.54
CA SER A 13 16.17 4.44 20.26
C SER A 13 16.08 5.90 19.79
N ARG A 14 16.24 6.83 20.73
CA ARG A 14 16.35 8.27 20.42
C ARG A 14 17.56 8.52 19.52
N GLY A 15 17.41 9.37 18.51
CA GLY A 15 18.36 9.67 17.45
C GLY A 15 18.43 8.64 16.31
N SER A 16 17.76 7.49 16.45
CA SER A 16 17.81 6.43 15.44
C SER A 16 17.14 6.83 14.12
N PHE A 17 17.48 6.11 13.05
CA PHE A 17 16.84 6.30 11.75
C PHE A 17 15.32 6.12 11.82
N SER A 18 14.85 5.07 12.49
CA SER A 18 13.42 4.82 12.73
C SER A 18 12.74 5.98 13.47
N GLU A 19 13.37 6.57 14.50
CA GLU A 19 12.78 7.70 15.22
C GLU A 19 12.61 8.93 14.32
N LYS A 20 13.58 9.19 13.42
CA LYS A 20 13.48 10.30 12.46
C LYS A 20 12.26 10.14 11.55
N ILE A 21 12.04 8.94 11.02
CA ILE A 21 10.89 8.63 10.16
C ILE A 21 9.57 8.76 10.95
N LEU A 22 9.49 8.14 12.12
CA LEU A 22 8.31 8.21 12.98
C LEU A 22 8.00 9.65 13.42
N THR A 23 9.01 10.49 13.61
CA THR A 23 8.82 11.91 13.90
C THR A 23 8.13 12.63 12.74
N GLN A 24 8.51 12.33 11.48
CA GLN A 24 7.82 12.89 10.32
C GLN A 24 6.38 12.36 10.21
N ILE A 25 6.16 11.07 10.44
CA ILE A 25 4.83 10.44 10.47
C ILE A 25 3.94 11.11 11.52
N ARG A 26 4.38 11.22 12.78
CA ARG A 26 3.62 11.89 13.84
C ARG A 26 3.24 13.32 13.46
N ARG A 27 4.18 14.07 12.87
CA ARG A 27 3.98 15.47 12.49
C ARG A 27 2.98 15.64 11.36
N GLU A 28 3.06 14.80 10.33
CA GLU A 28 2.35 15.03 9.07
C GLU A 28 1.13 14.14 8.86
N PHE A 29 1.19 12.90 9.35
CA PHE A 29 0.05 11.99 9.38
C PHE A 29 -0.81 12.20 10.63
N GLY A 30 -0.21 12.68 11.73
CA GLY A 30 -0.89 13.04 12.99
C GLY A 30 -0.70 12.03 14.12
N ALA A 31 -0.33 10.79 13.80
CA ALA A 31 0.03 9.75 14.76
C ALA A 31 0.90 8.67 14.12
N GLU A 32 1.60 7.91 14.94
CA GLU A 32 2.14 6.62 14.52
C GLU A 32 0.99 5.64 14.37
N VAL A 33 0.84 5.07 13.18
CA VAL A 33 -0.24 4.13 12.88
C VAL A 33 0.34 2.81 12.41
N GLU A 34 -0.38 1.72 12.71
CA GLU A 34 0.10 0.36 12.46
C GLU A 34 0.47 0.05 11.00
N PRO A 35 -0.19 0.61 9.96
CA PRO A 35 0.23 0.43 8.57
C PRO A 35 1.67 0.87 8.27
N PHE A 36 2.22 1.80 9.05
CA PHE A 36 3.63 2.17 8.95
C PHE A 36 4.48 1.37 9.94
N THR A 37 4.10 1.30 11.22
CA THR A 37 4.94 0.69 12.26
C THR A 37 5.14 -0.82 12.08
N LEU A 38 4.29 -1.51 11.29
CA LEU A 38 4.54 -2.90 10.89
C LEU A 38 5.85 -3.09 10.11
N HIS A 39 6.43 -2.03 9.56
CA HIS A 39 7.71 -2.06 8.83
C HIS A 39 8.92 -1.82 9.73
N LEU A 40 8.74 -1.55 11.03
CA LEU A 40 9.85 -1.25 11.94
C LEU A 40 10.98 -2.31 11.99
N PRO A 41 10.73 -3.62 11.76
CA PRO A 41 11.81 -4.61 11.64
C PRO A 41 12.80 -4.33 10.50
N VAL A 42 12.41 -3.49 9.52
CA VAL A 42 13.24 -3.08 8.38
C VAL A 42 13.07 -1.57 8.16
N PRO A 43 13.83 -0.72 8.86
CA PRO A 43 13.66 0.74 8.84
C PRO A 43 13.67 1.38 7.44
N GLU A 44 14.40 0.80 6.49
CA GLU A 44 14.45 1.23 5.10
C GLU A 44 13.10 1.03 4.39
N LEU A 45 12.39 -0.07 4.68
CA LEU A 45 11.02 -0.28 4.19
C LEU A 45 10.04 0.71 4.83
N LEU A 46 10.20 1.01 6.13
CA LEU A 46 9.42 2.06 6.81
C LEU A 46 9.63 3.42 6.12
N ALA A 47 10.87 3.78 5.80
CA ALA A 47 11.17 5.01 5.07
C ALA A 47 10.52 5.00 3.68
N GLY A 48 10.70 3.93 2.91
CA GLY A 48 10.20 3.82 1.54
C GLY A 48 8.67 3.92 1.44
N VAL A 49 7.94 3.16 2.26
CA VAL A 49 6.46 3.23 2.27
C VAL A 49 5.96 4.60 2.76
N TRP A 50 6.64 5.20 3.74
CA TRP A 50 6.30 6.54 4.21
C TRP A 50 6.50 7.58 3.11
N MET A 51 7.65 7.55 2.41
CA MET A 51 7.92 8.44 1.28
C MET A 51 6.86 8.30 0.19
N ALA A 52 6.57 7.07 -0.25
CA ALA A 52 5.58 6.80 -1.29
C ALA A 52 4.18 7.32 -0.89
N CYS A 53 3.73 7.05 0.33
CA CYS A 53 2.44 7.53 0.83
C CYS A 53 2.41 9.05 1.00
N ARG A 54 3.48 9.63 1.56
CA ARG A 54 3.60 11.07 1.81
C ARG A 54 3.55 11.86 0.50
N GLU A 55 4.41 11.54 -0.47
CA GLU A 55 4.52 12.34 -1.69
C GLU A 55 3.29 12.21 -2.59
N THR A 56 2.48 11.15 -2.44
CA THR A 56 1.25 10.95 -3.23
C THR A 56 0.02 11.48 -2.48
N LEU A 57 -0.38 10.80 -1.41
CA LEU A 57 -1.61 11.06 -0.68
C LEU A 57 -1.55 12.41 0.06
N LEU A 58 -0.41 12.77 0.65
CA LEU A 58 -0.28 13.95 1.54
C LEU A 58 0.16 15.21 0.82
N ALA A 59 1.26 15.18 0.08
CA ALA A 59 1.91 16.36 -0.48
C ALA A 59 1.67 16.55 -1.99
N GLY A 60 1.36 15.47 -2.72
CA GLY A 60 1.15 15.53 -4.16
C GLY A 60 -0.05 16.38 -4.56
N ASN A 61 -0.11 16.73 -5.84
CA ASN A 61 -1.20 17.53 -6.41
C ASN A 61 -2.57 16.82 -6.28
N GLY A 62 -3.65 17.56 -6.54
CA GLY A 62 -5.02 17.09 -6.39
C GLY A 62 -5.57 17.21 -4.96
N VAL A 63 -6.89 17.35 -4.88
CA VAL A 63 -7.62 17.54 -3.61
C VAL A 63 -7.54 16.28 -2.73
N ARG A 64 -7.43 16.50 -1.41
CA ARG A 64 -7.16 15.42 -0.46
C ARG A 64 -8.32 14.42 -0.35
N ASP A 65 -9.55 14.90 -0.40
CA ASP A 65 -10.76 14.07 -0.37
C ASP A 65 -10.83 13.10 -1.55
N ALA A 66 -10.52 13.54 -2.78
CA ALA A 66 -10.45 12.65 -3.94
C ALA A 66 -9.39 11.53 -3.76
N LYS A 67 -8.23 11.86 -3.17
CA LYS A 67 -7.18 10.86 -2.88
C LYS A 67 -7.61 9.87 -1.79
N GLU A 68 -8.30 10.33 -0.75
CA GLU A 68 -8.89 9.45 0.28
C GLU A 68 -10.01 8.56 -0.28
N ILE A 69 -10.79 9.06 -1.24
CA ILE A 69 -11.82 8.28 -1.93
C ILE A 69 -11.20 7.18 -2.77
N ILE A 70 -10.13 7.47 -3.52
CA ILE A 70 -9.36 6.43 -4.24
C ILE A 70 -8.81 5.40 -3.27
N ALA A 71 -8.16 5.84 -2.17
CA ALA A 71 -7.62 4.94 -1.16
C ALA A 71 -8.71 4.04 -0.55
N THR A 72 -9.89 4.59 -0.28
CA THR A 72 -11.05 3.84 0.23
C THR A 72 -11.57 2.84 -0.82
N ALA A 73 -11.76 3.27 -2.07
CA ALA A 73 -12.25 2.42 -3.15
C ALA A 73 -11.29 1.26 -3.48
N VAL A 74 -9.98 1.54 -3.53
CA VAL A 74 -8.92 0.51 -3.66
C VAL A 74 -8.95 -0.45 -2.47
N SER A 75 -9.14 0.05 -1.25
CA SER A 75 -9.25 -0.79 -0.06
C SER A 75 -10.49 -1.68 -0.06
N MET A 76 -11.63 -1.20 -0.59
CA MET A 76 -12.83 -2.01 -0.80
C MET A 76 -12.59 -3.08 -1.87
N LEU A 77 -11.98 -2.70 -3.00
CA LEU A 77 -11.61 -3.61 -4.09
C LEU A 77 -10.65 -4.72 -3.62
N ASN A 78 -9.73 -4.40 -2.70
CA ASN A 78 -8.81 -5.36 -2.10
C ASN A 78 -9.39 -6.08 -0.87
N GLN A 79 -10.65 -5.83 -0.52
CA GLN A 79 -11.33 -6.42 0.64
C GLN A 79 -10.56 -6.21 1.96
N CYS A 80 -9.96 -5.03 2.15
CA CYS A 80 -9.18 -4.66 3.33
C CYS A 80 -9.99 -3.76 4.29
N PRO A 81 -10.76 -4.33 5.24
CA PRO A 81 -11.68 -3.56 6.09
C PRO A 81 -10.97 -2.56 7.00
N TYR A 82 -9.73 -2.85 7.41
CA TYR A 82 -8.93 -1.92 8.21
C TYR A 82 -8.70 -0.62 7.45
N CYS A 83 -8.24 -0.72 6.20
CA CYS A 83 -7.96 0.44 5.38
C CYS A 83 -9.26 1.15 4.95
N VAL A 84 -10.37 0.42 4.74
CA VAL A 84 -11.68 1.04 4.50
C VAL A 84 -12.07 1.95 5.67
N ASP A 85 -11.98 1.46 6.91
CA ASP A 85 -12.28 2.28 8.10
C ASP A 85 -11.28 3.45 8.25
N ALA A 86 -10.00 3.20 8.01
CA ALA A 86 -8.95 4.21 8.13
C ALA A 86 -9.12 5.37 7.13
N HIS A 87 -9.40 5.07 5.85
CA HIS A 87 -9.59 6.11 4.84
C HIS A 87 -10.96 6.77 4.93
N SER A 88 -11.99 6.07 5.40
CA SER A 88 -13.30 6.68 5.69
C SER A 88 -13.20 7.73 6.80
N MET A 89 -12.44 7.48 7.87
CA MET A 89 -12.24 8.49 8.92
C MET A 89 -11.36 9.67 8.46
N MET A 90 -10.37 9.42 7.59
CA MET A 90 -9.53 10.49 7.03
C MET A 90 -10.31 11.37 6.05
N LEU A 91 -11.16 10.77 5.21
CA LEU A 91 -12.09 11.48 4.33
C LEU A 91 -13.06 12.36 5.13
N LEU A 92 -13.61 11.82 6.22
CA LEU A 92 -14.47 12.57 7.13
C LEU A 92 -13.71 13.74 7.78
N GLY A 93 -12.44 13.54 8.17
CA GLY A 93 -11.59 14.60 8.70
C GLY A 93 -11.19 15.66 7.66
N ALA A 94 -11.10 15.30 6.38
CA ALA A 94 -10.75 16.19 5.28
C ALA A 94 -11.93 17.04 4.80
N SER A 95 -13.12 16.43 4.68
CA SER A 95 -14.26 17.01 3.98
C SER A 95 -15.48 17.28 4.87
N GLY A 96 -15.53 16.69 6.06
CA GLY A 96 -16.75 16.65 6.89
C GLY A 96 -17.81 15.65 6.39
N ASP A 97 -17.55 14.95 5.29
CA ASP A 97 -18.45 13.95 4.72
C ASP A 97 -17.90 12.54 4.92
N ASP A 98 -18.79 11.62 5.28
CA ASP A 98 -18.45 10.20 5.23
C ASP A 98 -18.38 9.71 3.77
N PHE A 99 -17.85 8.51 3.58
CA PHE A 99 -17.69 7.93 2.25
C PHE A 99 -19.01 7.87 1.46
N SER A 100 -20.13 7.51 2.10
CA SER A 100 -21.42 7.42 1.42
C SER A 100 -21.93 8.78 0.94
N ARG A 101 -21.74 9.85 1.73
CA ARG A 101 -22.10 11.22 1.33
C ARG A 101 -21.15 11.74 0.26
N ALA A 102 -19.86 11.44 0.36
CA ALA A 102 -18.89 11.82 -0.65
C ALA A 102 -19.18 11.18 -2.03
N LEU A 103 -19.66 9.94 -2.06
CA LEU A 103 -20.08 9.27 -3.30
C LEU A 103 -21.30 9.92 -3.98
N GLN A 104 -22.11 10.69 -3.25
CA GLN A 104 -23.25 11.41 -3.82
C GLN A 104 -22.84 12.70 -4.54
N LYS A 105 -21.58 13.13 -4.39
CA LYS A 105 -21.04 14.32 -5.02
C LYS A 105 -20.58 14.01 -6.46
N PRO A 106 -21.13 14.69 -7.48
CA PRO A 106 -20.74 14.47 -8.88
C PRO A 106 -19.24 14.65 -9.13
N GLU A 107 -18.59 15.54 -8.41
CA GLU A 107 -17.16 15.84 -8.54
C GLU A 107 -16.23 14.77 -7.92
N LEU A 108 -16.74 13.91 -7.04
CA LEU A 108 -15.95 12.88 -6.34
C LEU A 108 -16.28 11.44 -6.77
N SER A 109 -17.52 11.18 -7.19
CA SER A 109 -17.95 9.83 -7.61
C SER A 109 -17.09 9.22 -8.74
N PRO A 110 -16.56 9.98 -9.73
CA PRO A 110 -15.70 9.40 -10.77
C PRO A 110 -14.37 8.88 -10.20
N PHE A 111 -13.81 9.51 -9.17
CA PHE A 111 -12.58 9.05 -8.50
C PHE A 111 -12.79 7.70 -7.82
N ALA A 112 -13.95 7.49 -7.19
CA ALA A 112 -14.29 6.20 -6.59
C ALA A 112 -14.43 5.10 -7.65
N ALA A 113 -15.13 5.40 -8.76
CA ALA A 113 -15.29 4.49 -9.88
C ALA A 113 -13.94 4.12 -10.51
N TRP A 114 -13.04 5.10 -10.68
CA TRP A 114 -11.69 4.87 -11.17
C TRP A 114 -10.89 3.99 -10.21
N GLY A 115 -10.91 4.29 -8.90
CA GLY A 115 -10.24 3.49 -7.87
C GLY A 115 -10.70 2.03 -7.84
N ALA A 116 -12.01 1.79 -7.97
CA ALA A 116 -12.61 0.47 -8.04
C ALA A 116 -12.25 -0.30 -9.32
N ALA A 117 -11.85 0.38 -10.38
CA ALA A 117 -11.46 -0.22 -11.65
C ALA A 117 -9.96 -0.54 -11.76
N THR A 118 -9.12 -0.12 -10.80
CA THR A 118 -7.65 -0.21 -10.91
C THR A 118 -7.09 -1.64 -11.08
N ARG A 119 -7.85 -2.69 -10.75
CA ARG A 119 -7.49 -4.10 -11.03
C ARG A 119 -8.11 -4.65 -12.32
N THR A 120 -8.69 -3.82 -13.17
CA THR A 120 -9.33 -4.25 -14.43
C THR A 120 -8.63 -3.55 -15.60
N PRO A 121 -7.55 -4.13 -16.16
CA PRO A 121 -6.71 -3.48 -17.17
C PRO A 121 -7.48 -2.98 -18.40
N SER A 122 -8.55 -3.67 -18.76
CA SER A 122 -9.42 -3.35 -19.91
C SER A 122 -10.52 -2.33 -19.61
N SER A 123 -10.59 -1.80 -18.38
CA SER A 123 -11.67 -0.89 -17.98
C SER A 123 -11.54 0.47 -18.68
N PRO A 124 -12.58 0.96 -19.39
CA PRO A 124 -12.51 2.23 -20.13
C PRO A 124 -12.19 3.45 -19.27
N ILE A 125 -12.58 3.45 -17.99
CA ILE A 125 -12.31 4.57 -17.08
C ILE A 125 -10.83 4.73 -16.77
N LEU A 126 -10.01 3.67 -16.91
CA LEU A 126 -8.57 3.78 -16.73
C LEU A 126 -7.91 4.57 -17.87
N ALA A 127 -8.42 4.42 -19.10
CA ALA A 127 -7.95 5.14 -20.27
C ALA A 127 -8.38 6.62 -20.27
N THR A 128 -9.42 6.97 -19.50
CA THR A 128 -9.97 8.34 -19.39
C THR A 128 -10.16 8.69 -17.92
N PRO A 129 -9.06 8.84 -17.15
CA PRO A 129 -9.15 9.04 -15.71
C PRO A 129 -9.75 10.41 -15.36
N PRO A 130 -10.37 10.56 -14.17
CA PRO A 130 -11.08 11.78 -13.77
C PRO A 130 -10.15 12.88 -13.23
N PHE A 131 -8.89 12.92 -13.65
CA PHE A 131 -7.88 13.84 -13.15
C PHE A 131 -7.00 14.36 -14.28
N SER A 132 -6.38 15.52 -14.06
CA SER A 132 -5.47 16.12 -15.03
C SER A 132 -4.11 15.43 -15.09
N ALA A 133 -3.34 15.69 -16.14
CA ALA A 133 -1.98 15.15 -16.29
C ALA A 133 -1.02 15.58 -15.16
N ASP A 134 -1.23 16.77 -14.59
CA ASP A 134 -0.45 17.28 -13.46
C ASP A 134 -0.77 16.55 -12.14
N GLU A 135 -2.02 16.13 -11.96
CA GLU A 135 -2.45 15.42 -10.75
C GLU A 135 -2.22 13.90 -10.85
N ALA A 136 -2.09 13.38 -12.07
CA ALA A 136 -2.02 11.95 -12.35
C ALA A 136 -0.96 11.20 -11.51
N PRO A 137 0.28 11.67 -11.33
CA PRO A 137 1.26 10.98 -10.49
C PRO A 137 0.79 10.80 -9.04
N ALA A 138 0.07 11.78 -8.48
CA ALA A 138 -0.41 11.72 -7.11
C ALA A 138 -1.58 10.73 -6.94
N PHE A 139 -2.53 10.72 -7.88
CA PHE A 139 -3.66 9.79 -7.85
C PHE A 139 -3.26 8.35 -8.16
N ILE A 140 -2.44 8.15 -9.20
CA ILE A 140 -1.90 6.82 -9.56
C ILE A 140 -1.04 6.29 -8.41
N GLY A 141 -0.12 7.10 -7.89
CA GLY A 141 0.73 6.68 -6.78
C GLY A 141 -0.05 6.39 -5.49
N THR A 142 -1.15 7.11 -5.25
CA THR A 142 -2.09 6.78 -4.16
C THR A 142 -2.70 5.38 -4.36
N ALA A 143 -3.18 5.06 -5.56
CA ALA A 143 -3.70 3.72 -5.83
C ALA A 143 -2.64 2.64 -5.66
N VAL A 144 -1.44 2.83 -6.22
CA VAL A 144 -0.34 1.86 -6.15
C VAL A 144 0.11 1.63 -4.71
N VAL A 145 0.32 2.69 -3.91
CA VAL A 145 0.74 2.53 -2.51
C VAL A 145 -0.33 1.82 -1.68
N PHE A 146 -1.63 2.00 -1.96
CA PHE A 146 -2.68 1.27 -1.24
C PHE A 146 -2.86 -0.17 -1.70
N HIS A 147 -2.59 -0.49 -2.97
CA HIS A 147 -2.45 -1.89 -3.38
C HIS A 147 -1.33 -2.62 -2.63
N TYR A 148 -0.24 -1.93 -2.30
CA TYR A 148 0.81 -2.44 -1.43
C TYR A 148 0.36 -2.52 0.04
N ILE A 149 -0.09 -1.42 0.64
CA ILE A 149 -0.44 -1.34 2.07
C ILE A 149 -1.58 -2.30 2.40
N ASN A 150 -2.60 -2.43 1.55
CA ASN A 150 -3.74 -3.31 1.83
C ASN A 150 -3.32 -4.77 2.00
N ARG A 151 -2.36 -5.25 1.22
CA ARG A 151 -1.82 -6.62 1.34
C ARG A 151 -1.10 -6.82 2.67
N MET A 152 -0.19 -5.91 3.01
CA MET A 152 0.53 -5.92 4.30
C MET A 152 -0.44 -5.88 5.48
N VAL A 153 -1.43 -4.99 5.43
CA VAL A 153 -2.44 -4.81 6.48
C VAL A 153 -3.34 -6.02 6.63
N THR A 154 -3.79 -6.62 5.52
CA THR A 154 -4.64 -7.82 5.53
C THR A 154 -3.97 -8.98 6.27
N ILE A 155 -2.65 -9.12 6.10
CA ILE A 155 -1.87 -10.21 6.69
C ILE A 155 -1.54 -9.89 8.16
N LEU A 156 -1.04 -8.68 8.42
CA LEU A 156 -0.39 -8.37 9.69
C LEU A 156 -1.29 -7.65 10.71
N LEU A 157 -2.43 -7.09 10.33
CA LEU A 157 -3.28 -6.30 11.24
C LEU A 157 -4.66 -6.92 11.46
N GLY A 158 -5.40 -6.32 12.40
CA GLY A 158 -6.82 -6.60 12.62
C GLY A 158 -7.72 -6.00 11.54
N THR A 159 -9.03 -6.12 11.71
CA THR A 159 -10.02 -5.71 10.69
C THR A 159 -10.40 -4.23 10.74
N SER A 160 -9.94 -3.47 11.74
CA SER A 160 -10.26 -2.04 11.91
C SER A 160 -9.17 -1.38 12.75
N PRO A 161 -8.84 -0.09 12.56
CA PRO A 161 -8.04 0.69 13.50
C PRO A 161 -8.83 1.11 14.75
N LEU A 162 -10.16 0.96 14.73
CA LEU A 162 -11.04 1.46 15.78
C LEU A 162 -11.26 0.40 16.87
N PRO A 163 -11.54 0.82 18.12
CA PRO A 163 -11.88 -0.10 19.20
C PRO A 163 -13.21 -0.83 18.98
N PHE A 164 -14.10 -0.27 18.16
CA PHE A 164 -15.43 -0.82 17.88
C PHE A 164 -15.65 -0.96 16.38
N THR A 165 -16.19 -2.11 15.95
CA THR A 165 -16.29 -2.47 14.53
C THR A 165 -17.71 -2.45 13.96
N LYS A 166 -18.75 -2.23 14.79
CA LYS A 166 -20.15 -2.20 14.35
C LYS A 166 -21.00 -1.19 15.16
N GLY A 167 -22.12 -0.79 14.55
CA GLY A 167 -23.19 -0.03 15.20
C GLY A 167 -22.82 1.39 15.62
N LEU A 168 -23.62 1.95 16.53
CA LEU A 168 -23.47 3.31 17.05
C LEU A 168 -22.08 3.60 17.67
N PRO A 169 -21.47 2.69 18.46
CA PRO A 169 -20.14 2.91 19.01
C PRO A 169 -19.06 3.11 17.94
N LYS A 170 -19.12 2.36 16.83
CA LYS A 170 -18.21 2.56 15.69
C LYS A 170 -18.39 3.96 15.08
N MET A 171 -19.62 4.40 14.87
CA MET A 171 -19.89 5.73 14.30
C MET A 171 -19.33 6.86 15.18
N VAL A 172 -19.47 6.75 16.50
CA VAL A 172 -18.90 7.71 17.44
C VAL A 172 -17.36 7.67 17.40
N ALA A 173 -16.76 6.48 17.42
CA ALA A 173 -15.31 6.33 17.33
C ALA A 173 -14.74 6.90 16.03
N MET A 174 -15.40 6.68 14.89
CA MET A 174 -15.01 7.26 13.59
C MET A 174 -15.00 8.79 13.63
N ARG A 175 -16.02 9.42 14.21
CA ARG A 175 -16.09 10.90 14.33
C ARG A 175 -14.98 11.45 15.24
N MET A 176 -14.70 10.78 16.36
CA MET A 176 -13.62 11.18 17.26
C MET A 176 -12.25 11.04 16.57
N ALA A 177 -12.04 9.95 15.83
CA ALA A 177 -10.81 9.76 15.06
C ALA A 177 -10.66 10.81 13.95
N ALA A 178 -11.72 11.08 13.18
CA ALA A 178 -11.73 12.12 12.16
C ALA A 178 -11.39 13.51 12.75
N TRP A 179 -11.95 13.86 13.90
CA TRP A 179 -11.62 15.08 14.61
C TRP A 179 -10.14 15.12 15.06
N PHE A 180 -9.64 14.01 15.63
CA PHE A 180 -8.26 13.88 16.08
C PHE A 180 -7.25 14.08 14.94
N PHE A 181 -7.51 13.46 13.78
CA PHE A 181 -6.64 13.57 12.60
C PHE A 181 -6.88 14.86 11.79
N GLY A 182 -8.00 15.55 11.96
CA GLY A 182 -8.43 16.68 11.14
C GLY A 182 -7.38 17.79 11.01
N LYS A 183 -6.67 18.13 12.10
CA LYS A 183 -5.59 19.13 12.04
C LYS A 183 -4.43 18.69 11.16
N ALA A 184 -4.00 17.43 11.28
CA ALA A 184 -2.92 16.89 10.47
C ALA A 184 -3.34 16.76 9.00
N VAL A 185 -4.55 16.28 8.73
CA VAL A 185 -5.13 16.15 7.38
C VAL A 185 -5.15 17.48 6.65
N ASN A 186 -5.66 18.55 7.28
CA ASN A 186 -5.84 19.87 6.66
C ASN A 186 -4.57 20.72 6.59
N ARG A 187 -3.47 20.30 7.22
CA ARG A 187 -2.19 21.03 7.16
C ARG A 187 -1.62 20.99 5.73
N PRO A 188 -1.15 22.09 5.14
CA PRO A 188 -0.40 22.03 3.87
C PRO A 188 0.92 21.26 4.03
N LYS A 189 1.28 20.45 3.03
CA LYS A 189 2.56 19.72 2.98
C LYS A 189 3.34 20.16 1.75
N GLN A 190 4.61 20.50 1.96
CA GLN A 190 5.53 20.75 0.84
C GLN A 190 5.98 19.39 0.26
N PRO A 191 5.91 19.20 -1.07
CA PRO A 191 6.50 18.05 -1.74
C PRO A 191 8.00 17.93 -1.48
N GLY A 192 8.53 16.72 -1.52
CA GLY A 192 9.96 16.44 -1.50
C GLY A 192 10.61 16.39 -0.12
N THR A 193 9.96 16.77 0.98
CA THR A 193 10.64 16.82 2.30
C THR A 193 10.95 15.45 2.92
N SER A 194 10.60 14.35 2.25
CA SER A 194 10.95 12.98 2.66
C SER A 194 12.00 12.31 1.78
N ILE A 195 12.41 12.92 0.67
CA ILE A 195 13.25 12.25 -0.35
C ILE A 195 14.64 11.89 0.17
N ASP A 196 15.17 12.69 1.10
CA ASP A 196 16.51 12.48 1.69
C ASP A 196 16.54 11.36 2.76
N LEU A 197 15.39 10.71 3.05
CA LEU A 197 15.36 9.59 4.00
C LEU A 197 16.07 8.35 3.45
N LEU A 198 16.15 8.19 2.13
CA LEU A 198 16.76 7.04 1.48
C LEU A 198 17.80 7.51 0.43
N PRO A 199 18.82 6.68 0.10
CA PRO A 199 19.75 6.98 -0.98
C PRO A 199 19.04 7.10 -2.33
N GLU A 200 19.56 7.94 -3.24
CA GLU A 200 19.07 8.06 -4.62
C GLU A 200 19.08 6.70 -5.34
N ALA A 201 18.08 6.49 -6.19
CA ALA A 201 17.92 5.26 -6.97
C ALA A 201 17.26 5.59 -8.33
N PRO A 202 17.52 4.79 -9.38
CA PRO A 202 16.88 4.97 -10.67
C PRO A 202 15.39 4.59 -10.60
N LEU A 203 14.53 5.35 -11.30
CA LEU A 203 13.11 5.05 -11.42
C LEU A 203 12.90 3.83 -12.36
N PRO A 204 12.27 2.74 -11.91
CA PRO A 204 11.94 1.60 -12.77
C PRO A 204 10.97 1.95 -13.92
N GLU A 205 11.08 1.23 -15.04
CA GLU A 205 10.26 1.49 -16.24
C GLU A 205 8.75 1.32 -16.00
N ASP A 206 8.36 0.37 -15.18
CA ASP A 206 6.97 0.09 -14.80
C ASP A 206 6.38 1.14 -13.82
N LEU A 207 7.18 2.14 -13.44
CA LEU A 207 6.79 3.26 -12.59
C LEU A 207 6.93 4.62 -13.29
N LEU A 208 7.09 4.65 -14.62
CA LEU A 208 7.26 5.89 -15.39
C LEU A 208 6.07 6.86 -15.30
N TRP A 209 4.88 6.41 -14.88
CA TRP A 209 3.75 7.27 -14.55
C TRP A 209 4.09 8.29 -13.44
N ALA A 210 5.11 8.03 -12.62
CA ALA A 210 5.56 8.95 -11.57
C ALA A 210 6.43 10.10 -12.11
N LYS A 211 7.09 9.91 -13.26
CA LYS A 211 8.09 10.82 -13.83
C LYS A 211 7.66 12.29 -13.93
N PRO A 212 6.40 12.63 -14.27
CA PRO A 212 5.98 14.03 -14.33
C PRO A 212 6.07 14.80 -13.00
N SER A 213 6.09 14.11 -11.85
CA SER A 213 6.31 14.71 -10.53
C SER A 213 7.65 14.27 -9.96
N PRO A 214 8.67 15.16 -9.90
CA PRO A 214 10.00 14.82 -9.39
C PRO A 214 9.95 14.20 -7.99
N SER A 215 9.21 14.80 -7.05
CA SER A 215 9.10 14.27 -5.68
C SER A 215 8.49 12.85 -5.60
N ILE A 216 7.52 12.53 -6.47
CA ILE A 216 6.87 11.21 -6.48
C ILE A 216 7.78 10.20 -7.18
N ALA A 217 8.41 10.57 -8.30
CA ALA A 217 9.41 9.74 -8.97
C ALA A 217 10.55 9.37 -8.01
N GLU A 218 11.10 10.36 -7.31
CA GLU A 218 12.15 10.20 -6.30
C GLU A 218 11.71 9.30 -5.13
N ALA A 219 10.47 9.39 -4.68
CA ALA A 219 9.95 8.52 -3.62
C ALA A 219 9.79 7.06 -4.09
N PHE A 220 9.19 6.85 -5.27
CA PHE A 220 8.93 5.51 -5.81
C PHE A 220 10.20 4.80 -6.29
N ALA A 221 11.17 5.53 -6.84
CA ALA A 221 12.46 4.98 -7.23
C ALA A 221 13.20 4.39 -6.01
N ARG A 222 13.30 5.19 -4.94
CA ARG A 222 13.95 4.76 -3.69
C ARG A 222 13.18 3.66 -3.00
N PHE A 223 11.84 3.73 -2.98
CA PHE A 223 11.01 2.66 -2.42
C PHE A 223 11.19 1.34 -3.17
N ALA A 224 11.20 1.38 -4.51
CA ALA A 224 11.42 0.18 -5.33
C ALA A 224 12.80 -0.45 -5.07
N GLN A 225 13.84 0.37 -4.92
CA GLN A 225 15.19 -0.12 -4.63
C GLN A 225 15.29 -0.82 -3.27
N VAL A 226 14.73 -0.24 -2.20
CA VAL A 226 14.77 -0.86 -0.87
C VAL A 226 13.90 -2.12 -0.81
N VAL A 227 12.78 -2.15 -1.53
CA VAL A 227 11.94 -3.35 -1.64
C VAL A 227 12.66 -4.47 -2.39
N GLU A 228 13.36 -4.18 -3.49
CA GLU A 228 14.12 -5.22 -4.22
C GLU A 228 15.29 -5.75 -3.39
N ASN A 229 15.98 -4.88 -2.64
CA ASN A 229 17.03 -5.30 -1.71
C ASN A 229 16.47 -6.22 -0.62
N ALA A 230 15.32 -5.85 -0.03
CA ALA A 230 14.63 -6.65 0.97
C ALA A 230 14.18 -8.01 0.41
N GLY A 231 13.63 -8.02 -0.80
CA GLY A 231 13.24 -9.25 -1.50
C GLY A 231 14.43 -10.17 -1.77
N THR A 232 15.55 -9.63 -2.25
CA THR A 232 16.78 -10.40 -2.49
C THR A 232 17.35 -11.01 -1.20
N LEU A 233 17.22 -10.30 -0.07
CA LEU A 233 17.64 -10.81 1.24
C LEU A 233 16.73 -11.93 1.75
N ALA A 234 15.41 -11.80 1.57
CA ALA A 234 14.42 -12.68 2.20
C ALA A 234 13.97 -13.86 1.34
N LEU A 235 14.11 -13.78 0.02
CA LEU A 235 13.59 -14.77 -0.92
C LEU A 235 14.68 -15.24 -1.89
N PRO A 236 14.90 -16.56 -1.98
CA PRO A 236 15.77 -17.15 -3.00
C PRO A 236 15.39 -16.72 -4.41
N GLN A 237 16.39 -16.64 -5.31
CA GLN A 237 16.18 -16.15 -6.68
C GLN A 237 15.10 -16.95 -7.44
N GLU A 238 15.09 -18.27 -7.30
CA GLU A 238 14.10 -19.17 -7.94
C GLU A 238 12.66 -18.82 -7.52
N VAL A 239 12.45 -18.53 -6.24
CA VAL A 239 11.15 -18.10 -5.70
C VAL A 239 10.75 -16.76 -6.30
N ARG A 240 11.66 -15.78 -6.34
CA ARG A 240 11.37 -14.47 -6.93
C ARG A 240 11.04 -14.56 -8.42
N THR A 241 11.74 -15.42 -9.16
CA THR A 241 11.44 -15.68 -10.58
C THR A 241 10.03 -16.25 -10.77
N ILE A 242 9.63 -17.24 -9.98
CA ILE A 242 8.28 -17.83 -10.04
C ILE A 242 7.20 -16.79 -9.71
N VAL A 243 7.39 -16.00 -8.65
CA VAL A 243 6.42 -14.97 -8.25
C VAL A 243 6.32 -13.89 -9.31
N ASN A 244 7.44 -13.41 -9.86
CA ASN A 244 7.43 -12.43 -10.94
C ASN A 244 6.70 -12.96 -12.18
N HIS A 245 6.95 -14.21 -12.58
CA HIS A 245 6.21 -14.83 -13.68
C HIS A 245 4.70 -14.86 -13.41
N ALA A 246 4.28 -15.34 -12.24
CA ALA A 246 2.87 -15.38 -11.85
C ALA A 246 2.21 -13.99 -11.84
N VAL A 247 2.91 -12.98 -11.32
CA VAL A 247 2.44 -11.59 -11.30
C VAL A 247 2.37 -11.00 -12.71
N GLN A 248 3.28 -11.37 -13.63
CA GLN A 248 3.23 -10.87 -15.00
C GLN A 248 2.05 -11.42 -15.81
N GLU A 249 1.70 -12.70 -15.59
CA GLU A 249 0.54 -13.33 -16.23
C GLU A 249 -0.79 -12.89 -15.61
N TRP A 250 -0.77 -12.40 -14.37
CA TRP A 250 -1.97 -11.97 -13.67
C TRP A 250 -2.64 -10.75 -14.33
N GLN A 251 -3.97 -10.82 -14.52
CA GLN A 251 -4.79 -9.78 -15.14
C GLN A 251 -5.73 -9.09 -14.15
N GLY A 252 -5.37 -9.10 -12.86
CA GLY A 252 -6.10 -8.38 -11.83
C GLY A 252 -7.25 -9.17 -11.19
N ASN A 253 -7.62 -10.32 -11.73
CA ASN A 253 -8.66 -11.21 -11.21
C ASN A 253 -8.35 -11.74 -9.79
N ASP A 254 -9.39 -11.99 -8.99
CA ASP A 254 -9.20 -12.80 -7.78
C ASP A 254 -8.80 -14.23 -8.18
N GLN A 255 -7.92 -14.85 -7.39
CA GLN A 255 -7.48 -16.23 -7.64
C GLN A 255 -8.60 -17.22 -7.31
N GLU A 256 -8.58 -18.39 -7.97
CA GLU A 256 -9.55 -19.46 -7.72
C GLU A 256 -9.55 -19.90 -6.25
N LEU A 257 -10.68 -20.49 -5.82
CA LEU A 257 -10.86 -20.92 -4.43
C LEU A 257 -9.92 -22.06 -4.03
N ASP A 258 -9.47 -22.88 -4.98
CA ASP A 258 -8.47 -23.90 -4.69
C ASP A 258 -7.04 -23.33 -4.68
N ASN A 259 -6.10 -24.06 -4.09
CA ASN A 259 -4.70 -23.66 -4.02
C ASN A 259 -3.86 -24.26 -5.16
N ARG A 260 -4.46 -24.93 -6.15
CA ARG A 260 -3.73 -25.73 -7.14
C ARG A 260 -2.76 -24.86 -7.93
N TRP A 261 -3.20 -23.69 -8.38
CA TRP A 261 -2.34 -22.73 -9.07
C TRP A 261 -1.07 -22.38 -8.28
N CYS A 262 -1.17 -22.26 -6.95
CA CYS A 262 -0.05 -21.91 -6.08
C CYS A 262 0.88 -23.11 -5.89
N GLU A 263 0.33 -24.31 -5.63
CA GLU A 263 1.10 -25.53 -5.43
C GLU A 263 1.80 -26.01 -6.71
N GLU A 264 1.14 -25.88 -7.86
CA GLU A 264 1.69 -26.21 -9.18
C GLU A 264 2.87 -25.29 -9.52
N ALA A 265 2.75 -23.98 -9.25
CA ALA A 265 3.81 -23.01 -9.51
C ALA A 265 5.10 -23.27 -8.73
N ILE A 266 5.00 -23.89 -7.54
CA ILE A 266 6.14 -24.18 -6.65
C ILE A 266 6.53 -25.66 -6.63
N ALA A 267 5.92 -26.51 -7.45
CA ALA A 267 6.06 -27.96 -7.36
C ALA A 267 7.53 -28.43 -7.53
N CYS A 268 8.30 -27.74 -8.38
CA CYS A 268 9.70 -28.04 -8.67
C CYS A 268 10.69 -27.61 -7.58
N LEU A 269 10.25 -26.82 -6.60
CA LEU A 269 11.10 -26.30 -5.54
C LEU A 269 11.33 -27.34 -4.43
N ASP A 270 12.44 -27.20 -3.70
CA ASP A 270 12.65 -27.91 -2.44
C ASP A 270 11.68 -27.42 -1.33
N ASP A 271 11.66 -28.10 -0.19
CA ASP A 271 10.68 -27.82 0.87
C ASP A 271 10.79 -26.39 1.44
N ALA A 272 12.02 -25.88 1.59
CA ALA A 272 12.26 -24.52 2.08
C ALA A 272 11.75 -23.48 1.07
N ASN A 273 12.12 -23.65 -0.21
CA ASN A 273 11.71 -22.77 -1.29
C ASN A 273 10.21 -22.87 -1.57
N LYS A 274 9.57 -24.03 -1.36
CA LYS A 274 8.11 -24.17 -1.38
C LYS A 274 7.44 -23.32 -0.30
N CYS A 275 7.95 -23.32 0.93
CA CYS A 275 7.39 -22.48 1.99
C CYS A 275 7.51 -20.98 1.67
N ALA A 276 8.67 -20.54 1.18
CA ALA A 276 8.89 -19.18 0.73
C ALA A 276 8.01 -18.80 -0.48
N GLY A 277 7.94 -19.65 -1.49
CA GLY A 277 7.13 -19.45 -2.69
C GLY A 277 5.65 -19.37 -2.38
N ARG A 278 5.13 -20.24 -1.50
CA ARG A 278 3.74 -20.21 -1.06
C ARG A 278 3.40 -18.91 -0.33
N LEU A 279 4.24 -18.48 0.61
CA LEU A 279 4.04 -17.21 1.31
C LEU A 279 4.02 -16.04 0.32
N ALA A 280 4.99 -15.98 -0.60
CA ALA A 280 5.15 -14.89 -1.54
C ALA A 280 4.00 -14.81 -2.57
N LEU A 281 3.63 -15.94 -3.19
CA LEU A 281 2.53 -16.01 -4.15
C LEU A 281 1.19 -15.63 -3.52
N LEU A 282 0.88 -16.18 -2.33
CA LEU A 282 -0.34 -15.82 -1.63
C LEU A 282 -0.33 -14.36 -1.21
N THR A 283 0.79 -13.80 -0.76
CA THR A 283 0.87 -12.37 -0.42
C THR A 283 0.57 -11.47 -1.62
N ALA A 284 1.14 -11.80 -2.79
CA ALA A 284 0.96 -11.02 -4.00
C ALA A 284 -0.48 -11.09 -4.55
N LEU A 285 -1.06 -12.30 -4.62
CA LEU A 285 -2.26 -12.56 -5.41
C LEU A 285 -3.51 -12.93 -4.58
N ALA A 286 -3.34 -13.35 -3.33
CA ALA A 286 -4.44 -13.79 -2.46
C ALA A 286 -4.13 -13.56 -0.96
N PRO A 287 -3.84 -12.32 -0.52
CA PRO A 287 -3.30 -12.02 0.82
C PRO A 287 -4.21 -12.50 1.96
N TRP A 288 -5.52 -12.57 1.75
CA TRP A 288 -6.49 -13.07 2.72
C TRP A 288 -6.34 -14.57 3.04
N ARG A 289 -5.56 -15.31 2.23
CA ARG A 289 -5.28 -16.74 2.44
C ARG A 289 -4.00 -16.97 3.24
N VAL A 290 -3.21 -15.95 3.53
CA VAL A 290 -2.01 -16.08 4.36
C VAL A 290 -2.45 -16.32 5.80
N SER A 291 -2.38 -17.58 6.23
CA SER A 291 -2.74 -18.02 7.57
C SER A 291 -1.51 -18.08 8.49
N GLU A 292 -1.74 -18.23 9.79
CA GLU A 292 -0.69 -18.47 10.77
C GLU A 292 0.19 -19.69 10.42
N THR A 293 -0.40 -20.73 9.83
CA THR A 293 0.35 -21.91 9.39
C THR A 293 1.34 -21.56 8.29
N ILE A 294 0.92 -20.81 7.26
CA ILE A 294 1.81 -20.37 6.18
C ILE A 294 2.97 -19.52 6.73
N VAL A 295 2.67 -18.60 7.65
CA VAL A 295 3.70 -17.75 8.26
C VAL A 295 4.65 -18.57 9.13
N ARG A 296 4.14 -19.53 9.91
CA ARG A 296 4.97 -20.43 10.73
C ARG A 296 5.88 -21.30 9.88
N ASP A 297 5.35 -21.88 8.80
CA ASP A 297 6.10 -22.77 7.91
C ASP A 297 7.20 -22.00 7.15
N PHE A 298 6.95 -20.75 6.76
CA PHE A 298 8.03 -19.86 6.30
C PHE A 298 9.07 -19.62 7.41
N SER A 299 8.59 -19.25 8.60
CA SER A 299 9.46 -18.88 9.73
C SER A 299 10.28 -20.03 10.29
N SER A 300 9.94 -21.29 10.01
CA SER A 300 10.74 -22.45 10.40
C SER A 300 12.02 -22.61 9.58
N TYR A 301 12.03 -22.10 8.33
CA TYR A 301 13.20 -22.09 7.46
C TYR A 301 13.90 -20.72 7.44
N PHE A 302 13.14 -19.63 7.55
CA PHE A 302 13.62 -18.24 7.43
C PHE A 302 13.29 -17.45 8.70
N ALA A 303 14.09 -17.63 9.74
CA ALA A 303 13.83 -17.02 11.04
C ALA A 303 14.13 -15.51 11.07
N GLY A 304 13.16 -14.72 11.52
CA GLY A 304 13.33 -13.29 11.82
C GLY A 304 12.21 -12.41 11.26
N ASP A 305 11.72 -11.48 12.08
CA ASP A 305 10.67 -10.53 11.68
C ASP A 305 11.08 -9.70 10.46
N ASN A 306 12.39 -9.39 10.35
CA ASN A 306 12.96 -8.67 9.21
C ASN A 306 12.81 -9.46 7.90
N LEU A 307 13.03 -10.78 7.91
CA LEU A 307 12.88 -11.61 6.71
C LEU A 307 11.41 -11.78 6.32
N LEU A 308 10.53 -11.99 7.31
CA LEU A 308 9.09 -12.06 7.07
C LEU A 308 8.56 -10.76 6.47
N VAL A 309 8.83 -9.60 7.10
CA VAL A 309 8.39 -8.31 6.59
C VAL A 309 8.97 -8.02 5.21
N SER A 310 10.22 -8.38 4.96
CA SER A 310 10.88 -8.21 3.66
C SER A 310 10.22 -9.05 2.55
N ALA A 311 9.94 -10.33 2.82
CA ALA A 311 9.25 -11.21 1.87
C ALA A 311 7.83 -10.73 1.55
N LEU A 312 7.09 -10.29 2.59
CA LEU A 312 5.74 -9.77 2.44
C LEU A 312 5.74 -8.44 1.65
N ALA A 313 6.66 -7.54 1.96
CA ALA A 313 6.79 -6.25 1.29
C ALA A 313 7.13 -6.41 -0.19
N TRP A 314 8.14 -7.24 -0.50
CA TRP A 314 8.52 -7.51 -1.89
C TRP A 314 7.35 -8.08 -2.68
N SER A 315 6.69 -9.11 -2.15
CA SER A 315 5.55 -9.75 -2.83
C SER A 315 4.36 -8.80 -3.01
N SER A 316 4.07 -7.98 -2.00
CA SER A 316 3.00 -6.98 -2.05
C SER A 316 3.29 -5.90 -3.09
N PHE A 317 4.53 -5.44 -3.18
CA PHE A 317 4.92 -4.38 -4.09
C PHE A 317 5.03 -4.87 -5.53
N SER A 318 5.45 -6.11 -5.77
CA SER A 318 5.44 -6.72 -7.10
C SER A 318 4.03 -6.70 -7.72
N ALA A 319 3.00 -7.09 -6.95
CA ALA A 319 1.62 -7.00 -7.40
C ALA A 319 1.14 -5.54 -7.59
N ALA A 320 1.52 -4.63 -6.68
CA ALA A 320 1.15 -3.22 -6.78
C ALA A 320 1.78 -2.52 -8.01
N ARG A 321 3.04 -2.84 -8.35
CA ARG A 321 3.74 -2.36 -9.54
C ARG A 321 3.08 -2.85 -10.81
N LYS A 322 2.71 -4.14 -10.86
CA LYS A 322 1.95 -4.71 -11.98
C LYS A 322 0.64 -3.95 -12.20
N ILE A 323 -0.09 -3.62 -11.14
CA ILE A 323 -1.29 -2.79 -11.26
C ILE A 323 -0.96 -1.41 -11.80
N GLY A 324 0.13 -0.80 -11.32
CA GLY A 324 0.63 0.49 -11.80
C GLY A 324 0.87 0.54 -13.32
N THR A 325 1.21 -0.59 -13.96
CA THR A 325 1.42 -0.62 -15.42
C THR A 325 0.12 -0.53 -16.22
N TRP A 326 -1.03 -0.73 -15.58
CA TRP A 326 -2.35 -0.58 -16.20
C TRP A 326 -2.92 0.84 -16.06
N LEU A 327 -2.26 1.69 -15.27
CA LEU A 327 -2.74 3.03 -14.96
C LEU A 327 -2.07 4.05 -15.88
N THR A 328 -2.85 4.64 -16.77
CA THR A 328 -2.35 5.56 -17.79
C THR A 328 -2.39 7.01 -17.36
N LEU A 329 -1.40 7.78 -17.79
CA LEU A 329 -1.47 9.24 -17.74
C LEU A 329 -2.55 9.72 -18.72
N PRO A 330 -3.41 10.69 -18.35
CA PRO A 330 -4.35 11.30 -19.27
C PRO A 330 -3.60 12.05 -20.38
N ASP A 331 -4.21 12.13 -21.56
CA ASP A 331 -3.67 12.96 -22.65
C ASP A 331 -3.75 14.44 -22.23
N PRO A 332 -2.63 15.20 -22.26
CA PRO A 332 -2.62 16.63 -21.95
C PRO A 332 -3.60 17.46 -22.77
N ALA A 333 -3.99 16.97 -23.97
CA ALA A 333 -4.94 17.64 -24.86
C ALA A 333 -6.41 17.40 -24.46
N THR A 334 -6.71 16.35 -23.69
CA THR A 334 -8.04 16.08 -23.15
C THR A 334 -8.15 16.67 -21.74
N ARG A 335 -8.85 17.80 -21.58
CA ARG A 335 -9.31 18.20 -20.24
C ARG A 335 -10.50 17.31 -19.86
N PRO A 336 -10.52 16.73 -18.65
CA PRO A 336 -11.70 16.05 -18.13
C PRO A 336 -12.89 17.00 -17.99
#